data_AF-A0A2M7TYC3-F1
#
_entry.id   AF-A0A2M7TYC3-F1
#
_cell.length_a   1.000
_cell.length_b   1.000
_cell.length_c   1.000
_cell.angle_alpha   90.00
_cell.angle_beta   90.00
_cell.angle_gamma   90.00
#
_symmetry.space_group_name_H-M   'P 1'
#
loop_
_entity.id
_entity.type
_entity.pdbx_description
1 polymer ?
#
loop_
_entity_poly.entity_id
_entity_poly.type
_entity_poly.pdbx_seq_one_letter_code
_entity_poly.pdbx_strand_id
1 'polypeptide(L)'
;MTRSIERWLGVADRLPKFEPIPARSSLERADIRPDLHAARRVRESYIPEQGISIAQALYNRQASFLSGDQPQAYYLDPRQFSTNAKNEILLISLDPKTVAPEIVLSPEEWQQVELDEFGLPKLYLLPKEIQHQAFLDSAEYLGKMVCDETIENVRKVQEDIDGNNYPEYSIRSHDFMEDVVGDQGEEVRERADGALEKSWTKNNTWNDMRANRQGFPHEATSRKAPRKNGIIGKMGRYARSMVEIVDMATGANTVQSIAYGAITGHRTTITRSGFFIEPKNQVTLAREVFSLIDSLDLSGLKKENQEFARQFFKNNIALAVGPNLDDETKNQISEFISLGGRSLTIHTIAPDKKILETAKELRKEFGDDMEIAAGVVPDVPYAEELAEHVDIIKFGHGPGTRCDSANANTLLQNAMEQVIKAKASEKLRGITVVAHLGSDDNASIPIYLGAGVGFVRAATGACAEKSLVYLRDYAGNYVLPNSGDASEPTCFVETAMRPDLIEKRYNNAGRMEDPEGVIGATRFSPESSSMGRRLGDIDRIIGNMLMNLGVTSVGQLYIMLANRSVDILGTESDAARNSSKSKNGVH
;
A
#
# COMPACT_ATOMS: atom_id res chain seq x y z
N MET A 1 23.63 -36.48 -14.23
CA MET A 1 22.34 -35.89 -13.81
C MET A 1 21.83 -36.47 -12.51
N THR A 2 21.79 -37.79 -12.29
CA THR A 2 21.28 -38.37 -11.03
C THR A 2 22.15 -38.10 -9.79
N ARG A 3 23.47 -37.99 -9.94
CA ARG A 3 24.41 -37.67 -8.82
C ARG A 3 24.42 -36.19 -8.38
N SER A 4 23.86 -35.25 -9.17
CA SER A 4 23.73 -33.85 -8.75
C SER A 4 22.46 -33.61 -7.94
N ILE A 5 21.41 -34.40 -8.18
CA ILE A 5 20.13 -34.32 -7.48
C ILE A 5 20.24 -34.91 -6.05
N GLU A 6 20.96 -36.03 -5.87
CA GLU A 6 21.19 -36.60 -4.52
C GLU A 6 22.01 -35.68 -3.59
N ARG A 7 22.87 -34.81 -4.16
CA ARG A 7 23.63 -33.82 -3.39
C ARG A 7 22.77 -32.61 -2.98
N TRP A 8 21.69 -32.32 -3.72
CA TRP A 8 20.70 -31.30 -3.41
C TRP A 8 19.62 -31.81 -2.44
N LEU A 9 19.17 -33.06 -2.60
CA LEU A 9 18.18 -33.68 -1.70
C LEU A 9 18.74 -33.92 -0.28
N GLY A 10 20.06 -34.10 -0.13
CA GLY A 10 20.72 -34.13 1.19
C GLY A 10 20.75 -32.78 1.93
N VAL A 11 20.33 -31.69 1.29
CA VAL A 11 20.18 -30.34 1.89
C VAL A 11 18.75 -30.12 2.39
N ALA A 12 17.75 -30.85 1.86
CA ALA A 12 16.34 -30.69 2.27
C ALA A 12 16.07 -31.10 3.73
N ASP A 13 16.80 -32.07 4.28
CA ASP A 13 16.76 -32.44 5.71
C ASP A 13 17.54 -31.46 6.62
N ARG A 14 18.11 -30.41 6.02
CA ARG A 14 18.73 -29.27 6.69
C ARG A 14 17.98 -28.02 6.25
N LEU A 15 16.74 -27.85 6.73
CA LEU A 15 16.24 -26.49 6.93
C LEU A 15 17.39 -25.69 7.57
N PRO A 16 17.69 -24.46 7.10
CA PRO A 16 18.70 -23.66 7.76
C PRO A 16 18.34 -23.66 9.24
N LYS A 17 19.19 -24.30 10.05
CA LYS A 17 19.22 -23.99 11.47
C LYS A 17 19.69 -22.55 11.45
N PHE A 18 18.74 -21.63 11.53
CA PHE A 18 18.99 -20.26 11.89
C PHE A 18 19.72 -20.35 13.22
N GLU A 19 21.05 -20.38 13.19
CA GLU A 19 21.82 -20.30 14.43
C GLU A 19 21.67 -18.85 14.86
N PRO A 20 20.92 -18.57 15.94
CA PRO A 20 20.79 -17.21 16.40
C PRO A 20 22.21 -16.75 16.75
N ILE A 21 22.72 -15.78 16.01
CA ILE A 21 23.89 -15.05 16.46
C ILE A 21 23.32 -14.11 17.52
N PRO A 22 23.83 -14.12 18.77
CA PRO A 22 23.45 -13.08 19.71
C PRO A 22 23.73 -11.76 19.00
N ALA A 23 22.69 -10.99 18.69
CA ALA A 23 22.88 -9.62 18.27
C ALA A 23 23.52 -8.96 19.50
N ARG A 24 24.85 -8.91 19.53
CA ARG A 24 25.62 -8.13 20.50
C ARG A 24 25.40 -6.68 20.12
N SER A 25 24.17 -6.26 20.33
CA SER A 25 23.71 -4.96 19.93
C SER A 25 24.42 -3.98 20.85
N SER A 26 25.08 -3.02 20.23
CA SER A 26 25.37 -1.73 20.84
C SER A 26 24.09 -0.96 21.21
N LEU A 27 22.91 -1.58 21.10
CA LEU A 27 21.67 -1.17 21.76
C LEU A 27 21.89 -1.38 23.26
N GLU A 28 22.63 -0.46 23.89
CA GLU A 28 22.48 -0.21 25.32
C GLU A 28 20.99 -0.17 25.62
N ARG A 29 20.56 -0.70 26.77
CA ARG A 29 19.15 -0.76 27.21
C ARG A 29 18.54 0.65 27.24
N ALA A 30 18.18 1.15 26.08
CA ALA A 30 17.65 2.47 25.88
C ALA A 30 16.17 2.39 26.25
N ASP A 31 15.73 3.30 27.10
CA ASP A 31 14.31 3.45 27.37
C ASP A 31 13.60 3.94 26.10
N ILE A 32 12.97 3.00 25.39
CA ILE A 32 12.24 3.21 24.13
C ILE A 32 10.84 3.78 24.40
N ARG A 33 10.40 3.85 25.67
CA ARG A 33 9.08 4.38 25.99
C ARG A 33 9.08 5.89 25.71
N PRO A 34 8.11 6.41 24.93
CA PRO A 34 7.92 7.85 24.79
C PRO A 34 7.75 8.48 26.18
N ASP A 35 8.34 9.64 26.42
CA ASP A 35 8.09 10.40 27.66
C ASP A 35 6.64 10.91 27.64
N LEU A 36 5.75 10.15 28.27
CA LEU A 36 4.32 10.44 28.37
C LEU A 36 4.03 11.76 29.10
N HIS A 37 4.89 12.16 30.04
CA HIS A 37 4.75 13.44 30.73
C HIS A 37 5.17 14.61 29.84
N ALA A 38 6.17 14.43 28.98
CA ALA A 38 6.48 15.40 27.93
C ALA A 38 5.35 15.47 26.88
N ALA A 39 4.81 14.33 26.46
CA ALA A 39 3.70 14.25 25.49
C ALA A 39 2.47 15.04 25.92
N ARG A 40 2.05 14.86 27.19
CA ARG A 40 0.93 15.59 27.77
C ARG A 40 1.22 17.09 27.82
N ARG A 41 2.44 17.49 28.24
CA ARG A 41 2.84 18.90 28.35
C ARG A 41 2.97 19.65 27.02
N VAL A 42 3.28 18.98 25.91
CA VAL A 42 3.60 19.65 24.63
C VAL A 42 2.36 19.96 23.77
N ARG A 43 1.20 19.31 23.99
CA ARG A 43 -0.05 19.59 23.23
C ARG A 43 -1.33 19.34 24.03
N GLU A 44 -1.39 19.79 25.27
CA GLU A 44 -2.51 19.64 26.21
C GLU A 44 -3.86 20.27 25.75
N SER A 45 -3.95 20.82 24.52
CA SER A 45 -5.19 21.43 24.01
C SER A 45 -5.72 20.91 22.66
N TYR A 46 -5.07 19.94 21.97
CA TYR A 46 -5.49 19.58 20.60
C TYR A 46 -5.47 18.10 20.18
N ILE A 47 -4.80 17.18 20.89
CA ILE A 47 -4.80 15.75 20.51
C ILE A 47 -5.90 15.01 21.30
N PRO A 48 -6.84 14.33 20.62
CA PRO A 48 -7.85 13.51 21.30
C PRO A 48 -7.22 12.40 22.15
N GLU A 49 -7.67 12.22 23.39
CA GLU A 49 -7.17 11.18 24.31
C GLU A 49 -7.24 9.77 23.71
N GLN A 50 -8.30 9.51 22.92
CA GLN A 50 -8.49 8.25 22.20
C GLN A 50 -7.34 7.95 21.23
N GLY A 51 -6.84 8.98 20.53
CA GLY A 51 -5.69 8.83 19.62
C GLY A 51 -4.41 8.52 20.38
N ILE A 52 -4.19 9.13 21.54
CA ILE A 52 -3.04 8.87 22.42
C ILE A 52 -3.08 7.43 22.94
N SER A 53 -4.24 6.96 23.41
CA SER A 53 -4.40 5.60 23.93
C SER A 53 -4.06 4.53 22.88
N ILE A 54 -4.61 4.68 21.66
CA ILE A 54 -4.34 3.75 20.56
C ILE A 54 -2.88 3.81 20.14
N ALA A 55 -2.31 5.00 19.93
CA ALA A 55 -0.89 5.15 19.60
C ALA A 55 -0.01 4.49 20.67
N GLN A 56 -0.34 4.66 21.95
CA GLN A 56 0.38 4.05 23.04
C GLN A 56 0.31 2.52 23.01
N ALA A 57 -0.85 1.94 22.68
CA ALA A 57 -0.97 0.49 22.52
C ALA A 57 -0.07 -0.04 21.39
N LEU A 58 -0.04 0.64 20.24
CA LEU A 58 0.82 0.28 19.11
C LEU A 58 2.32 0.34 19.48
N TYR A 59 2.77 1.44 20.09
CA TYR A 59 4.17 1.65 20.48
C TYR A 59 4.59 0.75 21.64
N ASN A 60 3.71 0.52 22.63
CA ASN A 60 3.97 -0.45 23.71
C ASN A 60 4.16 -1.85 23.15
N ARG A 61 3.33 -2.24 22.18
CA ARG A 61 3.49 -3.54 21.52
C ARG A 61 4.86 -3.63 20.84
N GLN A 62 5.27 -2.57 20.16
CA GLN A 62 6.58 -2.50 19.50
C GLN A 62 7.73 -2.60 20.51
N ALA A 63 7.68 -1.80 21.59
CA ALA A 63 8.71 -1.77 22.63
C ALA A 63 8.76 -3.07 23.45
N SER A 64 7.65 -3.83 23.53
CA SER A 64 7.63 -5.14 24.19
C SER A 64 8.60 -6.14 23.53
N PHE A 65 8.84 -5.99 22.23
CA PHE A 65 9.80 -6.83 21.49
C PHE A 65 11.25 -6.51 21.86
N LEU A 66 11.57 -5.24 22.11
CA LEU A 66 12.92 -4.84 22.53
C LEU A 66 13.21 -5.10 24.02
N SER A 67 12.17 -5.30 24.84
CA SER A 67 12.32 -5.55 26.28
C SER A 67 12.22 -7.04 26.67
N GLY A 68 11.94 -7.92 25.70
CA GLY A 68 11.93 -9.38 25.85
C GLY A 68 13.30 -10.03 25.68
N ASP A 69 13.32 -11.27 25.17
CA ASP A 69 14.54 -11.95 24.71
C ASP A 69 15.29 -11.07 23.69
N GLN A 70 16.63 -11.12 23.69
CA GLN A 70 17.46 -10.24 22.84
C GLN A 70 17.02 -10.31 21.36
N PRO A 71 17.07 -9.18 20.62
CA PRO A 71 16.88 -9.18 19.17
C PRO A 71 17.66 -10.33 18.53
N GLN A 72 17.00 -11.12 17.68
CA GLN A 72 17.66 -12.25 17.02
C GLN A 72 18.12 -11.81 15.63
N ALA A 73 19.43 -11.70 15.46
CA ALA A 73 20.02 -11.57 14.14
C ALA A 73 20.24 -12.96 13.56
N TYR A 74 19.80 -13.14 12.33
CA TYR A 74 19.96 -14.38 11.60
C TYR A 74 20.85 -14.14 10.39
N TYR A 75 21.92 -14.91 10.29
CA TYR A 75 22.72 -14.95 9.08
C TYR A 75 22.13 -15.99 8.13
N LEU A 76 21.82 -15.58 6.90
CA LEU A 76 21.62 -16.55 5.83
C LEU A 76 22.90 -16.63 5.00
N ASP A 77 23.64 -17.72 5.16
CA ASP A 77 24.78 -18.01 4.29
C ASP A 77 24.27 -18.66 2.98
N PRO A 78 24.36 -17.96 1.83
CA PRO A 78 23.89 -18.44 0.53
C PRO A 78 24.62 -19.69 0.05
N ARG A 79 25.86 -19.89 0.51
CA ARG A 79 26.70 -21.03 0.11
C ARG A 79 26.12 -22.36 0.61
N GLN A 80 25.18 -22.31 1.55
CA GLN A 80 24.43 -23.48 1.99
C GLN A 80 23.44 -23.99 0.93
N PHE A 81 22.98 -23.12 0.02
CA PHE A 81 21.95 -23.42 -0.97
C PHE A 81 22.50 -23.54 -2.38
N SER A 82 23.59 -22.84 -2.70
CA SER A 82 24.28 -22.97 -3.99
C SER A 82 25.77 -22.70 -3.84
N THR A 83 26.61 -23.60 -4.35
CA THR A 83 28.08 -23.44 -4.36
C THR A 83 28.54 -22.24 -5.20
N ASN A 84 27.65 -21.68 -6.03
CA ASN A 84 27.93 -20.55 -6.91
C ASN A 84 27.34 -19.23 -6.41
N ALA A 85 26.53 -19.23 -5.34
CA ALA A 85 25.99 -18.01 -4.76
C ALA A 85 27.11 -17.23 -4.04
N LYS A 86 27.31 -15.98 -4.44
CA LYS A 86 28.43 -15.14 -3.97
C LYS A 86 28.05 -14.15 -2.86
N ASN A 87 26.76 -13.98 -2.57
CA ASN A 87 26.24 -12.77 -1.94
C ASN A 87 25.52 -13.07 -0.62
N GLU A 88 26.18 -12.88 0.52
CA GLU A 88 25.61 -13.09 1.87
C GLU A 88 24.45 -12.13 2.15
N ILE A 89 23.33 -12.63 2.71
CA ILE A 89 22.17 -11.80 3.08
C ILE A 89 21.99 -11.81 4.58
N LEU A 90 21.91 -10.62 5.16
CA LEU A 90 21.67 -10.44 6.59
C LEU A 90 20.18 -10.23 6.84
N LEU A 91 19.61 -11.06 7.71
CA LEU A 91 18.25 -10.90 8.22
C LEU A 91 18.28 -10.50 9.68
N ILE A 92 17.51 -9.48 10.03
CA ILE A 92 17.37 -9.04 11.41
C ILE A 92 15.89 -9.02 11.73
N SER A 93 15.47 -9.91 12.64
CA SER A 93 14.12 -9.92 13.18
C SER A 93 14.16 -9.48 14.63
N LEU A 94 13.34 -8.48 14.95
CA LEU A 94 13.21 -8.00 16.33
C LEU A 94 12.15 -8.74 17.12
N ASP A 95 11.27 -9.48 16.45
CA ASP A 95 10.16 -10.18 17.10
C ASP A 95 10.25 -11.70 16.84
N PRO A 96 10.66 -12.49 17.84
CA PRO A 96 10.74 -13.94 17.71
C PRO A 96 9.36 -14.61 17.57
N LYS A 97 8.25 -13.90 17.82
CA LYS A 97 6.89 -14.45 17.68
C LYS A 97 6.33 -14.27 16.27
N THR A 98 6.55 -13.12 15.64
CA THR A 98 6.10 -12.88 14.26
C THR A 98 7.14 -13.29 13.22
N VAL A 99 8.42 -13.37 13.62
CA VAL A 99 9.57 -13.81 12.83
C VAL A 99 9.82 -12.97 11.56
N ALA A 100 9.04 -11.91 11.35
CA ALA A 100 9.21 -11.01 10.22
C ALA A 100 10.55 -10.26 10.36
N PRO A 101 11.45 -10.35 9.38
CA PRO A 101 12.66 -9.55 9.38
C PRO A 101 12.28 -8.09 9.14
N GLU A 102 12.68 -7.21 10.06
CA GLU A 102 12.51 -5.76 9.89
C GLU A 102 13.58 -5.20 8.92
N ILE A 103 14.72 -5.87 8.83
CA ILE A 103 15.84 -5.52 7.97
C ILE A 103 16.30 -6.75 7.19
N VAL A 104 16.34 -6.61 5.87
CA VAL A 104 16.95 -7.54 4.93
C VAL A 104 17.99 -6.75 4.15
N LEU A 105 19.26 -7.15 4.19
CA LEU A 105 20.34 -6.45 3.50
C LEU A 105 21.03 -7.36 2.49
N SER A 106 21.16 -6.86 1.25
CA SER A 106 22.11 -7.41 0.27
C SER A 106 23.56 -7.01 0.62
N PRO A 107 24.59 -7.66 0.05
CA PRO A 107 25.98 -7.21 0.20
C PRO A 107 26.20 -5.76 -0.24
N GLU A 108 25.52 -5.32 -1.30
CA GLU A 108 25.60 -3.96 -1.81
C GLU A 108 25.00 -2.95 -0.82
N GLU A 109 23.90 -3.31 -0.13
CA GLU A 109 23.31 -2.47 0.91
C GLU A 109 24.14 -2.48 2.20
N TRP A 110 24.72 -3.63 2.55
CA TRP A 110 25.65 -3.77 3.66
C TRP A 110 26.85 -2.83 3.47
N GLN A 111 27.39 -2.75 2.26
CA GLN A 111 28.48 -1.82 1.97
C GLN A 111 28.09 -0.34 2.01
N GLN A 112 26.82 0.03 2.19
CA GLN A 112 26.36 1.42 2.22
C GLN A 112 26.04 1.95 3.62
N VAL A 113 26.15 1.10 4.65
CA VAL A 113 25.77 1.43 6.02
C VAL A 113 26.95 1.39 6.98
N GLU A 114 26.83 2.10 8.09
CA GLU A 114 27.84 2.12 9.14
C GLU A 114 28.01 0.72 9.75
N LEU A 115 29.27 0.26 9.84
CA LEU A 115 29.62 -1.04 10.39
C LEU A 115 30.23 -0.93 11.78
N ASP A 116 30.05 -1.97 12.60
CA ASP A 116 30.72 -2.15 13.88
C ASP A 116 32.15 -2.66 13.72
N GLU A 117 32.84 -2.83 14.84
CA GLU A 117 34.23 -3.31 14.89
C GLU A 117 34.39 -4.75 14.34
N PHE A 118 33.29 -5.48 14.17
CA PHE A 118 33.23 -6.83 13.60
C PHE A 118 32.80 -6.84 12.13
N GLY A 119 32.54 -5.65 11.55
CA GLY A 119 32.09 -5.51 10.16
C GLY A 119 30.59 -5.75 9.97
N LEU A 120 29.79 -5.85 11.03
CA LEU A 120 28.34 -6.01 10.95
C LEU A 120 27.62 -4.65 10.91
N PRO A 121 26.47 -4.54 10.22
CA PRO A 121 25.68 -3.30 10.21
C PRO A 121 25.27 -2.87 11.62
N LYS A 122 25.56 -1.61 11.97
CA LYS A 122 25.14 -1.03 13.24
C LYS A 122 23.65 -0.74 13.23
N LEU A 123 22.97 -1.18 14.29
CA LEU A 123 21.57 -0.88 14.54
C LEU A 123 21.45 0.34 15.44
N TYR A 124 20.58 1.25 15.05
CA TYR A 124 20.32 2.49 15.74
C TYR A 124 18.85 2.61 16.10
N LEU A 125 18.57 3.12 17.30
CA LEU A 125 17.27 3.73 17.57
C LEU A 125 17.28 5.16 17.02
N LEU A 126 16.10 5.65 16.64
CA LEU A 126 15.92 7.07 16.39
C LEU A 126 16.18 7.88 17.68
N PRO A 127 16.60 9.15 17.59
CA PRO A 127 16.68 10.04 18.75
C PRO A 127 15.32 10.12 19.47
N LYS A 128 15.32 10.25 20.80
CA LYS A 128 14.09 10.25 21.60
C LYS A 128 13.11 11.34 21.17
N GLU A 129 13.62 12.50 20.78
CA GLU A 129 12.83 13.64 20.29
C GLU A 129 12.10 13.28 19.00
N ILE A 130 12.75 12.52 18.11
CA ILE A 130 12.17 12.06 16.85
C ILE A 130 11.12 10.97 17.10
N GLN A 131 11.42 9.99 17.95
CA GLN A 131 10.44 8.96 18.35
C GLN A 131 9.20 9.61 18.98
N HIS A 132 9.42 10.62 19.83
CA HIS A 132 8.36 11.36 20.48
C HIS A 132 7.50 12.14 19.46
N GLN A 133 8.12 12.82 18.49
CA GLN A 133 7.39 13.52 17.44
C GLN A 133 6.60 12.55 16.56
N ALA A 134 7.19 11.42 16.16
CA ALA A 134 6.49 10.38 15.41
C ALA A 134 5.24 9.90 16.15
N PHE A 135 5.38 9.60 17.46
CA PHE A 135 4.26 9.22 18.32
C PHE A 135 3.15 10.26 18.34
N LEU A 136 3.49 11.55 18.49
CA LEU A 136 2.50 12.63 18.51
C LEU A 136 1.76 12.75 17.17
N ASP A 137 2.46 12.63 16.05
CA ASP A 137 1.87 12.68 14.71
C ASP A 137 0.95 11.46 14.46
N SER A 138 1.35 10.27 14.92
CA SER A 138 0.52 9.05 14.91
C SER A 138 -0.76 9.25 15.74
N ALA A 139 -0.61 9.72 16.98
CA ALA A 139 -1.73 9.94 17.90
C ALA A 139 -2.71 11.00 17.39
N GLU A 140 -2.20 12.09 16.80
CA GLU A 140 -3.05 13.13 16.22
C GLU A 140 -3.90 12.60 15.06
N TYR A 141 -3.29 11.82 14.15
CA TYR A 141 -4.02 11.27 13.02
C TYR A 141 -5.01 10.18 13.44
N LEU A 142 -4.61 9.27 14.33
CA LEU A 142 -5.51 8.28 14.93
C LEU A 142 -6.69 8.92 15.65
N GLY A 143 -6.48 10.00 16.40
CA GLY A 143 -7.56 10.71 17.09
C GLY A 143 -8.58 11.33 16.13
N LYS A 144 -8.17 11.67 14.90
CA LYS A 144 -9.09 12.13 13.84
C LYS A 144 -9.86 10.96 13.25
N MET A 145 -9.20 9.84 12.97
CA MET A 145 -9.80 8.69 12.30
C MET A 145 -10.66 7.82 13.24
N VAL A 146 -10.35 7.83 14.54
CA VAL A 146 -11.05 7.04 15.57
C VAL A 146 -11.80 7.98 16.51
N CYS A 147 -12.83 8.61 15.97
CA CYS A 147 -13.80 9.41 16.71
C CYS A 147 -15.23 9.09 16.25
N ASP A 148 -16.23 9.36 17.09
CA ASP A 148 -17.63 9.01 16.80
C ASP A 148 -18.11 9.56 15.45
N GLU A 149 -17.72 10.80 15.12
CA GLU A 149 -18.13 11.43 13.87
C GLU A 149 -17.62 10.68 12.63
N THR A 150 -16.33 10.32 12.62
CA THR A 150 -15.76 9.55 11.51
C THR A 150 -16.34 8.15 11.45
N ILE A 151 -16.51 7.48 12.60
CA ILE A 151 -17.09 6.13 12.65
C ILE A 151 -18.56 6.13 12.20
N GLU A 152 -19.35 7.12 12.60
CA GLU A 152 -20.74 7.29 12.12
C GLU A 152 -20.79 7.60 10.64
N ASN A 153 -19.86 8.40 10.11
CA ASN A 153 -19.76 8.65 8.67
C ASN A 153 -19.42 7.36 7.89
N VAL A 154 -18.45 6.57 8.38
CA VAL A 154 -18.12 5.26 7.79
C VAL A 154 -19.33 4.33 7.83
N ARG A 155 -20.04 4.26 8.95
CA ARG A 155 -21.27 3.45 9.07
C ARG A 155 -22.33 3.88 8.07
N LYS A 156 -22.59 5.17 7.95
CA LYS A 156 -23.57 5.69 6.99
C LYS A 156 -23.21 5.31 5.55
N VAL A 157 -21.93 5.46 5.17
CA VAL A 157 -21.47 5.03 3.85
C VAL A 157 -21.63 3.53 3.67
N GLN A 158 -21.38 2.73 4.71
CA GLN A 158 -21.61 1.27 4.67
C GLN A 158 -23.10 0.94 4.49
N GLU A 159 -24.00 1.61 5.20
CA GLU A 159 -25.46 1.45 5.05
C GLU A 159 -25.92 1.81 3.62
N ASP A 160 -25.35 2.87 3.03
CA ASP A 160 -25.61 3.24 1.64
C ASP A 160 -25.10 2.15 0.66
N ILE A 161 -23.95 1.53 0.93
CA ILE A 161 -23.41 0.42 0.13
C ILE A 161 -24.31 -0.81 0.24
N ASP A 162 -24.63 -1.24 1.46
CA ASP A 162 -25.44 -2.43 1.74
C ASP A 162 -26.87 -2.28 1.20
N GLY A 163 -27.40 -1.06 1.21
CA GLY A 163 -28.71 -0.72 0.64
C GLY A 163 -28.74 -0.53 -0.87
N ASN A 164 -27.61 -0.71 -1.59
CA ASN A 164 -27.46 -0.38 -3.01
C ASN A 164 -27.84 1.08 -3.36
N ASN A 165 -27.67 1.99 -2.40
CA ASN A 165 -27.92 3.44 -2.55
C ASN A 165 -26.63 4.22 -2.84
N TYR A 166 -25.46 3.59 -2.74
CA TYR A 166 -24.18 4.24 -3.01
C TYR A 166 -24.04 4.55 -4.52
N PRO A 167 -23.68 5.79 -4.90
CA PRO A 167 -23.60 6.21 -6.30
C PRO A 167 -22.57 5.40 -7.07
N GLU A 168 -23.00 4.82 -8.19
CA GLU A 168 -22.10 4.24 -9.19
C GLU A 168 -21.74 5.28 -10.25
N TYR A 169 -20.47 5.29 -10.65
CA TYR A 169 -19.98 6.18 -11.70
C TYR A 169 -19.28 5.39 -12.81
N SER A 170 -19.66 5.69 -14.05
CA SER A 170 -18.96 5.29 -15.28
C SER A 170 -18.74 6.51 -16.17
N ILE A 171 -17.56 6.65 -16.75
CA ILE A 171 -17.25 7.63 -17.79
C ILE A 171 -18.04 7.24 -19.05
N ARG A 172 -18.74 8.18 -19.69
CA ARG A 172 -19.35 7.91 -21.01
C ARG A 172 -18.24 7.92 -22.07
N SER A 173 -18.07 6.80 -22.76
CA SER A 173 -16.94 6.56 -23.68
C SER A 173 -16.90 7.48 -24.91
N HIS A 174 -18.04 8.02 -25.36
CA HIS A 174 -18.11 8.85 -26.57
C HIS A 174 -17.46 10.22 -26.41
N ASP A 175 -17.55 10.89 -25.26
CA ASP A 175 -17.04 12.26 -25.12
C ASP A 175 -15.53 12.32 -24.79
N PHE A 176 -14.97 11.27 -24.17
CA PHE A 176 -13.58 11.31 -23.67
C PHE A 176 -12.53 10.85 -24.70
N MET A 177 -12.83 9.82 -25.50
CA MET A 177 -11.83 9.23 -26.41
C MET A 177 -11.74 9.95 -27.75
N GLU A 178 -12.83 10.54 -28.27
CA GLU A 178 -12.76 11.36 -29.49
C GLU A 178 -11.98 12.67 -29.26
N ASP A 179 -12.10 13.28 -28.08
CA ASP A 179 -11.42 14.54 -27.74
C ASP A 179 -9.94 14.36 -27.36
N VAL A 180 -9.55 13.18 -26.87
CA VAL A 180 -8.15 12.86 -26.52
C VAL A 180 -7.40 12.14 -27.63
N VAL A 181 -8.10 11.37 -28.48
CA VAL A 181 -7.50 10.42 -29.44
C VAL A 181 -7.97 10.67 -30.89
N GLY A 182 -8.60 11.81 -31.18
CA GLY A 182 -9.11 12.13 -32.52
C GLY A 182 -8.08 11.92 -33.66
N ASP A 183 -8.45 11.07 -34.62
CA ASP A 183 -8.01 10.85 -36.03
C ASP A 183 -6.54 11.06 -36.48
N GLN A 184 -5.56 11.20 -35.58
CA GLN A 184 -4.13 11.29 -35.95
C GLN A 184 -3.27 10.29 -35.16
N GLY A 185 -3.53 9.00 -35.39
CA GLY A 185 -3.08 7.86 -34.57
C GLY A 185 -1.58 7.58 -34.43
N GLU A 186 -0.67 8.37 -35.01
CA GLU A 186 0.78 8.22 -34.81
C GLU A 186 1.47 9.52 -34.37
N GLU A 187 1.17 10.65 -35.00
CA GLU A 187 1.79 11.95 -34.65
C GLU A 187 1.28 12.49 -33.30
N VAL A 188 0.03 12.16 -32.93
CA VAL A 188 -0.54 12.50 -31.61
C VAL A 188 -0.04 11.54 -30.54
N ARG A 189 0.40 10.32 -30.85
CA ARG A 189 1.01 9.43 -29.85
C ARG A 189 2.35 9.97 -29.38
N GLU A 190 3.23 10.38 -30.29
CA GLU A 190 4.49 11.04 -29.94
C GLU A 190 4.27 12.40 -29.26
N ARG A 191 3.26 13.17 -29.67
CA ARG A 191 2.91 14.43 -29.01
C ARG A 191 2.20 14.24 -27.68
N ALA A 192 1.38 13.21 -27.50
CA ALA A 192 0.69 12.89 -26.26
C ALA A 192 1.66 12.29 -25.27
N ASP A 193 2.59 11.43 -25.68
CA ASP A 193 3.66 10.94 -24.82
C ASP A 193 4.58 12.12 -24.42
N GLY A 194 4.97 12.97 -25.37
CA GLY A 194 5.76 14.18 -25.10
C GLY A 194 5.02 15.29 -24.33
N ALA A 195 3.68 15.36 -24.43
CA ALA A 195 2.84 16.33 -23.72
C ALA A 195 2.34 15.79 -22.38
N LEU A 196 2.19 14.47 -22.20
CA LEU A 196 1.96 13.82 -20.91
C LEU A 196 3.25 13.93 -20.08
N GLU A 197 4.41 13.72 -20.69
CA GLU A 197 5.71 13.88 -20.02
C GLU A 197 5.98 15.35 -19.64
N LYS A 198 5.51 16.33 -20.44
CA LYS A 198 5.68 17.78 -20.15
C LYS A 198 4.56 18.42 -19.30
N SER A 199 3.29 18.06 -19.49
CA SER A 199 2.15 18.66 -18.75
C SER A 199 2.03 18.13 -17.32
N TRP A 200 2.56 16.94 -17.04
CA TRP A 200 2.59 16.36 -15.70
C TRP A 200 3.77 16.86 -14.85
N THR A 201 4.63 17.72 -15.41
CA THR A 201 5.63 18.45 -14.61
C THR A 201 4.99 19.63 -13.85
N LYS A 202 4.71 19.35 -12.57
CA LYS A 202 4.55 20.22 -11.39
C LYS A 202 3.73 21.52 -11.39
N ASN A 203 3.31 22.17 -12.49
CA ASN A 203 2.69 23.51 -12.38
C ASN A 203 1.50 23.87 -13.32
N ASN A 204 1.16 23.09 -14.35
CA ASN A 204 0.19 23.55 -15.36
C ASN A 204 -1.23 22.95 -15.26
N THR A 205 -1.40 21.68 -14.87
CA THR A 205 -2.72 21.02 -14.81
C THR A 205 -3.72 21.70 -13.86
N TRP A 206 -3.25 22.18 -12.70
CA TRP A 206 -4.13 22.84 -11.73
C TRP A 206 -4.64 24.21 -12.19
N ASN A 207 -3.86 24.94 -13.00
CA ASN A 207 -4.27 26.25 -13.50
C ASN A 207 -5.27 26.11 -14.66
N ASP A 208 -5.14 25.07 -15.48
CA ASP A 208 -6.07 24.77 -16.57
C ASP A 208 -7.41 24.23 -16.02
N MET A 209 -7.39 23.36 -15.00
CA MET A 209 -8.62 22.95 -14.28
C MET A 209 -9.30 24.13 -13.56
N ARG A 210 -8.53 25.14 -13.15
CA ARG A 210 -9.06 26.41 -12.61
C ARG A 210 -9.54 27.37 -13.70
N ALA A 211 -9.08 27.26 -14.95
CA ALA A 211 -9.53 28.11 -16.04
C ALA A 211 -10.89 27.64 -16.56
N ASN A 212 -11.16 26.33 -16.57
CA ASN A 212 -12.46 25.72 -16.90
C ASN A 212 -13.50 25.79 -15.75
N ARG A 213 -13.52 26.93 -15.03
CA ARG A 213 -14.39 27.25 -13.88
C ARG A 213 -15.87 27.50 -14.22
N GLN A 214 -16.27 27.45 -15.49
CA GLN A 214 -17.66 27.67 -15.88
C GLN A 214 -18.49 26.41 -15.58
N GLY A 215 -19.08 26.35 -14.37
CA GLY A 215 -20.13 25.36 -14.08
C GLY A 215 -20.16 24.78 -12.67
N PHE A 216 -19.22 25.09 -11.76
CA PHE A 216 -19.28 24.59 -10.38
C PHE A 216 -20.10 25.56 -9.50
N PRO A 217 -21.22 25.13 -8.88
CA PRO A 217 -21.99 25.99 -7.99
C PRO A 217 -21.15 26.40 -6.77
N HIS A 218 -21.00 27.71 -6.60
CA HIS A 218 -20.10 28.36 -5.65
C HIS A 218 -20.73 28.54 -4.26
N GLU A 219 -20.89 27.46 -3.51
CA GLU A 219 -20.79 27.60 -2.05
C GLU A 219 -19.38 27.21 -1.64
N ALA A 220 -18.60 28.19 -1.18
CA ALA A 220 -17.23 27.98 -0.75
C ALA A 220 -17.20 26.90 0.35
N THR A 221 -16.81 25.69 -0.02
CA THR A 221 -16.76 24.57 0.90
C THR A 221 -15.59 24.78 1.85
N SER A 222 -15.82 24.61 3.15
CA SER A 222 -14.76 24.75 4.15
C SER A 222 -13.62 23.77 3.88
N ARG A 223 -12.37 24.25 3.92
CA ARG A 223 -11.14 23.44 3.90
C ARG A 223 -11.14 22.31 4.94
N LYS A 224 -11.95 22.45 5.99
CA LYS A 224 -12.07 21.47 7.07
C LYS A 224 -13.05 20.35 6.76
N ALA A 225 -14.02 20.55 5.86
CA ALA A 225 -15.12 19.58 5.66
C ALA A 225 -14.64 18.24 5.05
N PRO A 226 -13.92 18.20 3.91
CA PRO A 226 -13.38 16.93 3.39
C PRO A 226 -12.41 16.24 4.37
N ARG A 227 -11.68 17.03 5.16
CA ARG A 227 -10.74 16.51 6.17
C ARG A 227 -11.41 15.94 7.41
N LYS A 228 -12.63 16.40 7.72
CA LYS A 228 -13.43 15.94 8.87
C LYS A 228 -14.16 14.65 8.56
N ASN A 229 -14.68 14.54 7.33
CA ASN A 229 -15.39 13.35 6.87
C ASN A 229 -14.45 12.18 6.50
N GLY A 230 -13.16 12.48 6.33
CA GLY A 230 -12.18 11.54 5.76
C GLY A 230 -12.41 11.32 4.27
N ILE A 231 -11.44 10.69 3.60
CA ILE A 231 -11.55 10.31 2.19
C ILE A 231 -12.26 8.95 2.08
N ILE A 232 -13.44 8.85 2.70
CA ILE A 232 -14.20 7.60 2.81
C ILE A 232 -15.12 7.44 1.59
N GLY A 233 -15.10 6.25 0.99
CA GLY A 233 -15.99 5.81 -0.08
C GLY A 233 -16.11 4.29 -0.15
N LYS A 234 -16.83 3.78 -1.16
CA LYS A 234 -16.89 2.35 -1.46
C LYS A 234 -15.56 1.89 -2.09
N MET A 235 -14.83 1.03 -1.38
CA MET A 235 -13.65 0.33 -1.91
C MET A 235 -13.85 -1.18 -1.70
N GLY A 236 -14.19 -1.86 -2.80
CA GLY A 236 -14.69 -3.23 -2.79
C GLY A 236 -16.09 -3.30 -2.18
N ARG A 237 -16.24 -4.10 -1.13
CA ARG A 237 -17.51 -4.31 -0.39
C ARG A 237 -17.70 -3.33 0.76
N TYR A 238 -16.63 -2.68 1.20
CA TYR A 238 -16.64 -1.92 2.45
C TYR A 238 -16.49 -0.40 2.25
N ALA A 239 -17.12 0.36 3.13
CA ALA A 239 -16.88 1.77 3.33
C ALA A 239 -15.52 1.96 4.01
N ARG A 240 -14.58 2.64 3.35
CA ARG A 240 -13.22 2.89 3.88
C ARG A 240 -12.52 3.99 3.11
N SER A 241 -11.27 4.30 3.47
CA SER A 241 -10.45 5.22 2.70
C SER A 241 -10.23 4.72 1.27
N MET A 242 -10.27 5.61 0.28
CA MET A 242 -9.94 5.30 -1.11
C MET A 242 -8.43 5.05 -1.35
N VAL A 243 -7.63 5.01 -0.29
CA VAL A 243 -6.20 4.73 -0.32
C VAL A 243 -5.93 3.33 0.25
N GLU A 244 -5.23 2.51 -0.53
CA GLU A 244 -4.73 1.19 -0.15
C GLU A 244 -3.23 1.23 0.14
N ILE A 245 -2.83 0.53 1.20
CA ILE A 245 -1.44 0.20 1.49
C ILE A 245 -1.15 -1.17 0.86
N VAL A 246 -0.42 -1.12 -0.25
CA VAL A 246 -0.17 -2.28 -1.12
C VAL A 246 0.79 -3.24 -0.44
N ASP A 247 0.57 -4.54 -0.65
CA ASP A 247 1.44 -5.60 -0.18
C ASP A 247 2.80 -5.57 -0.87
N MET A 248 3.85 -5.41 -0.07
CA MET A 248 5.24 -5.62 -0.47
C MET A 248 6.03 -6.21 0.69
N ALA A 249 7.03 -7.03 0.39
CA ALA A 249 7.89 -7.68 1.39
C ALA A 249 8.54 -6.67 2.35
N THR A 250 8.89 -5.48 1.84
CA THR A 250 9.47 -4.37 2.59
C THR A 250 8.48 -3.21 2.82
N GLY A 251 7.18 -3.44 2.59
CA GLY A 251 6.10 -2.46 2.76
C GLY A 251 5.60 -2.34 4.20
N ALA A 252 4.28 -2.43 4.39
CA ALA A 252 3.70 -2.64 5.72
C ALA A 252 3.76 -4.13 6.03
N ASN A 253 4.69 -4.53 6.89
CA ASN A 253 4.99 -5.94 7.15
C ASN A 253 5.17 -6.24 8.66
N THR A 254 4.84 -5.26 9.51
CA THR A 254 4.87 -5.38 10.98
C THR A 254 3.46 -5.30 11.55
N VAL A 255 3.28 -5.82 12.77
CA VAL A 255 1.98 -5.73 13.48
C VAL A 255 1.50 -4.28 13.55
N GLN A 256 2.41 -3.35 13.84
CA GLN A 256 2.14 -1.93 14.00
C GLN A 256 1.74 -1.28 12.68
N SER A 257 2.51 -1.47 11.60
CA SER A 257 2.20 -0.85 10.31
C SER A 257 0.90 -1.39 9.70
N ILE A 258 0.63 -2.69 9.82
CA ILE A 258 -0.64 -3.28 9.37
C ILE A 258 -1.81 -2.76 10.20
N ALA A 259 -1.71 -2.82 11.55
CA ALA A 259 -2.78 -2.36 12.43
C ALA A 259 -3.05 -0.85 12.25
N TYR A 260 -1.99 -0.03 12.14
CA TYR A 260 -2.12 1.41 11.93
C TYR A 260 -2.88 1.72 10.65
N GLY A 261 -2.47 1.14 9.52
CA GLY A 261 -3.15 1.28 8.24
C GLY A 261 -4.64 0.90 8.33
N ALA A 262 -4.94 -0.25 8.92
CA ALA A 262 -6.29 -0.75 9.09
C ALA A 262 -7.18 0.13 9.99
N ILE A 263 -6.65 0.60 11.13
CA ILE A 263 -7.37 1.46 12.09
C ILE A 263 -7.68 2.83 11.49
N THR A 264 -6.76 3.35 10.68
CA THR A 264 -6.94 4.61 9.95
C THR A 264 -7.82 4.49 8.71
N GLY A 265 -8.45 3.33 8.50
CA GLY A 265 -9.43 3.13 7.44
C GLY A 265 -8.83 2.81 6.09
N HIS A 266 -7.53 2.52 5.99
CA HIS A 266 -6.90 2.10 4.74
C HIS A 266 -6.89 0.59 4.61
N ARG A 267 -7.28 0.08 3.44
CA ARG A 267 -7.10 -1.33 3.12
C ARG A 267 -5.60 -1.64 3.14
N THR A 268 -5.17 -2.57 3.98
CA THR A 268 -3.77 -2.90 4.20
C THR A 268 -3.56 -4.38 4.05
N THR A 269 -2.65 -4.78 3.16
CA THR A 269 -2.50 -6.19 2.77
C THR A 269 -1.26 -6.80 3.39
N ILE A 270 -1.43 -7.93 4.09
CA ILE A 270 -0.32 -8.79 4.53
C ILE A 270 0.25 -9.48 3.29
N THR A 271 1.47 -9.11 2.92
CA THR A 271 2.17 -9.65 1.75
C THR A 271 2.39 -11.16 1.81
N ARG A 272 2.57 -11.77 0.65
CA ARG A 272 2.98 -13.18 0.46
C ARG A 272 4.43 -13.31 -0.02
N SER A 273 5.16 -12.21 -0.04
CA SER A 273 6.52 -12.13 -0.59
C SER A 273 7.56 -12.16 0.53
N GLY A 274 8.79 -12.52 0.17
CA GLY A 274 9.89 -12.60 1.14
C GLY A 274 9.63 -13.61 2.25
N PHE A 275 9.68 -13.18 3.51
CA PHE A 275 9.47 -14.06 4.67
C PHE A 275 8.05 -14.63 4.76
N PHE A 276 7.09 -13.95 4.12
CA PHE A 276 5.69 -14.32 4.13
C PHE A 276 5.29 -15.25 2.99
N ILE A 277 6.25 -15.74 2.21
CA ILE A 277 6.00 -16.83 1.25
C ILE A 277 5.54 -18.11 1.93
N GLU A 278 5.89 -18.25 3.21
CA GLU A 278 5.44 -19.30 4.12
C GLU A 278 4.07 -18.95 4.70
N PRO A 279 3.01 -19.70 4.35
CA PRO A 279 1.63 -19.36 4.73
C PRO A 279 1.43 -19.18 6.24
N LYS A 280 2.09 -20.00 7.06
CA LYS A 280 2.05 -19.92 8.53
C LYS A 280 2.51 -18.56 9.08
N ASN A 281 3.43 -17.87 8.40
CA ASN A 281 3.98 -16.60 8.86
C ASN A 281 2.97 -15.47 8.66
N GLN A 282 2.25 -15.47 7.53
CA GLN A 282 1.18 -14.49 7.30
C GLN A 282 0.05 -14.66 8.32
N VAL A 283 -0.36 -15.90 8.61
CA VAL A 283 -1.40 -16.19 9.60
C VAL A 283 -0.97 -15.78 11.01
N THR A 284 0.31 -16.00 11.34
CA THR A 284 0.86 -15.57 12.62
C THR A 284 0.84 -14.04 12.76
N LEU A 285 1.25 -13.32 11.72
CA LEU A 285 1.13 -11.87 11.68
C LEU A 285 -0.33 -11.41 11.82
N ALA A 286 -1.25 -12.03 11.06
CA ALA A 286 -2.67 -11.71 11.13
C ALA A 286 -3.23 -11.89 12.54
N ARG A 287 -2.91 -13.00 13.21
CA ARG A 287 -3.35 -13.28 14.58
C ARG A 287 -2.92 -12.19 15.57
N GLU A 288 -1.66 -11.75 15.48
CA GLU A 288 -1.14 -10.70 16.35
C GLU A 288 -1.78 -9.33 16.04
N VAL A 289 -2.02 -9.02 14.77
CA VAL A 289 -2.72 -7.80 14.36
C VAL A 289 -4.16 -7.81 14.87
N PHE A 290 -4.91 -8.89 14.67
CA PHE A 290 -6.29 -9.01 15.14
C PHE A 290 -6.37 -8.96 16.66
N SER A 291 -5.47 -9.65 17.37
CA SER A 291 -5.39 -9.58 18.83
C SER A 291 -5.11 -8.17 19.32
N LEU A 292 -4.25 -7.41 18.64
CA LEU A 292 -3.98 -6.02 18.97
C LEU A 292 -5.24 -5.17 18.79
N ILE A 293 -5.93 -5.28 17.65
CA ILE A 293 -7.18 -4.58 17.37
C ILE A 293 -8.25 -4.90 18.43
N ASP A 294 -8.41 -6.16 18.82
CA ASP A 294 -9.38 -6.58 19.84
C ASP A 294 -9.04 -6.02 21.22
N SER A 295 -7.76 -5.82 21.51
CA SER A 295 -7.29 -5.27 22.79
C SER A 295 -7.35 -3.74 22.89
N LEU A 296 -7.61 -3.02 21.80
CA LEU A 296 -7.63 -1.55 21.80
C LEU A 296 -8.69 -1.03 22.79
N ASP A 297 -8.31 -0.06 23.60
CA ASP A 297 -9.26 0.72 24.40
C ASP A 297 -9.99 1.70 23.49
N LEU A 298 -11.28 1.47 23.26
CA LEU A 298 -12.16 2.32 22.44
C LEU A 298 -13.21 3.03 23.31
N SER A 299 -12.96 3.17 24.61
CA SER A 299 -13.92 3.78 25.55
C SER A 299 -14.25 5.24 25.25
N GLY A 300 -13.43 5.94 24.46
CA GLY A 300 -13.71 7.27 23.95
C GLY A 300 -14.73 7.33 22.81
N LEU A 301 -15.16 6.18 22.28
CA LEU A 301 -16.29 6.06 21.34
C LEU A 301 -17.57 5.69 22.07
N LYS A 302 -18.73 6.09 21.52
CA LYS A 302 -20.04 5.56 21.94
C LYS A 302 -20.04 4.04 21.89
N LYS A 303 -20.77 3.41 22.81
CA LYS A 303 -20.79 1.94 22.97
C LYS A 303 -21.19 1.22 21.69
N GLU A 304 -22.18 1.73 20.97
CA GLU A 304 -22.63 1.23 19.67
C GLU A 304 -21.58 1.38 18.55
N ASN A 305 -20.67 2.35 18.67
CA ASN A 305 -19.58 2.60 17.73
C ASN A 305 -18.36 1.70 17.99
N GLN A 306 -18.17 1.20 19.20
CA GLN A 306 -17.00 0.39 19.56
C GLN A 306 -16.95 -0.93 18.78
N GLU A 307 -18.05 -1.69 18.74
CA GLU A 307 -18.09 -2.97 18.04
C GLU A 307 -17.97 -2.79 16.53
N PHE A 308 -18.72 -1.81 15.99
CA PHE A 308 -18.63 -1.46 14.57
C PHE A 308 -17.20 -1.04 14.19
N ALA A 309 -16.53 -0.22 15.00
CA ALA A 309 -15.16 0.23 14.74
C ALA A 309 -14.19 -0.95 14.69
N ARG A 310 -14.29 -1.92 15.62
CA ARG A 310 -13.44 -3.13 15.59
C ARG A 310 -13.65 -3.90 14.30
N GLN A 311 -14.91 -4.18 13.93
CA GLN A 311 -15.20 -4.91 12.71
C GLN A 311 -14.72 -4.14 11.46
N PHE A 312 -14.91 -2.83 11.42
CA PHE A 312 -14.39 -1.95 10.38
C PHE A 312 -12.86 -2.07 10.25
N PHE A 313 -12.12 -2.00 11.36
CA PHE A 313 -10.66 -2.15 11.34
C PHE A 313 -10.26 -3.54 10.81
N LYS A 314 -10.97 -4.61 11.22
CA LYS A 314 -10.70 -5.96 10.73
C LYS A 314 -10.96 -6.13 9.23
N ASN A 315 -12.03 -5.52 8.71
CA ASN A 315 -12.38 -5.55 7.28
C ASN A 315 -11.33 -4.83 6.41
N ASN A 316 -10.50 -3.98 7.00
CA ASN A 316 -9.41 -3.30 6.31
C ASN A 316 -8.13 -4.13 6.21
N ILE A 317 -8.06 -5.29 6.85
CA ILE A 317 -6.92 -6.20 6.76
C ILE A 317 -7.19 -7.21 5.65
N ALA A 318 -6.27 -7.29 4.71
CA ALA A 318 -6.29 -8.27 3.64
C ALA A 318 -5.13 -9.25 3.73
N LEU A 319 -5.36 -10.47 3.23
CA LEU A 319 -4.33 -11.49 3.07
C LEU A 319 -3.97 -11.64 1.59
N ALA A 320 -2.69 -11.51 1.24
CA ALA A 320 -2.22 -11.77 -0.11
C ALA A 320 -2.10 -13.28 -0.35
N VAL A 321 -2.64 -13.76 -1.48
CA VAL A 321 -2.62 -15.15 -1.94
C VAL A 321 -2.12 -15.20 -3.38
N GLY A 322 -1.63 -16.35 -3.80
CA GLY A 322 -0.94 -16.51 -5.08
C GLY A 322 -1.88 -16.97 -6.17
N PRO A 323 -1.38 -17.13 -7.39
CA PRO A 323 -2.16 -17.57 -8.54
C PRO A 323 -2.44 -19.09 -8.56
N ASN A 324 -2.10 -19.83 -7.51
CA ASN A 324 -2.47 -21.24 -7.37
C ASN A 324 -2.88 -21.50 -5.92
N LEU A 325 -4.03 -22.14 -5.71
CA LEU A 325 -4.56 -22.49 -4.40
C LEU A 325 -4.27 -23.96 -4.08
N ASP A 326 -3.13 -24.21 -3.44
CA ASP A 326 -2.87 -25.51 -2.83
C ASP A 326 -3.59 -25.65 -1.48
N ASP A 327 -3.59 -26.88 -0.93
CA ASP A 327 -4.24 -27.17 0.35
C ASP A 327 -3.65 -26.34 1.50
N GLU A 328 -2.36 -26.01 1.44
CA GLU A 328 -1.70 -25.15 2.44
C GLU A 328 -2.28 -23.73 2.42
N THR A 329 -2.40 -23.13 1.23
CA THR A 329 -3.00 -21.81 1.02
C THR A 329 -4.47 -21.80 1.47
N LYS A 330 -5.24 -22.85 1.17
CA LYS A 330 -6.65 -22.97 1.60
C LYS A 330 -6.80 -23.06 3.12
N ASN A 331 -5.94 -23.84 3.76
CA ASN A 331 -5.90 -23.92 5.23
C ASN A 331 -5.53 -22.57 5.85
N GLN A 332 -4.56 -21.87 5.28
CA GLN A 332 -4.20 -20.51 5.69
C GLN A 332 -5.40 -19.54 5.57
N ILE A 333 -6.11 -19.56 4.44
CA ILE A 333 -7.28 -18.69 4.23
C ILE A 333 -8.36 -19.02 5.26
N SER A 334 -8.62 -20.30 5.49
CA SER A 334 -9.60 -20.75 6.50
C SER A 334 -9.23 -20.26 7.91
N GLU A 335 -7.95 -20.35 8.28
CA GLU A 335 -7.48 -19.83 9.57
C GLU A 335 -7.61 -18.30 9.64
N PHE A 336 -7.22 -17.58 8.58
CA PHE A 336 -7.41 -16.12 8.50
C PHE A 336 -8.87 -15.70 8.66
N ILE A 337 -9.81 -16.43 8.04
CA ILE A 337 -11.26 -16.23 8.21
C ILE A 337 -11.69 -16.47 9.65
N SER A 338 -11.16 -17.51 10.31
CA SER A 338 -11.47 -17.83 11.71
C SER A 338 -11.02 -16.73 12.69
N LEU A 339 -9.98 -15.98 12.33
CA LEU A 339 -9.50 -14.82 13.09
C LEU A 339 -10.35 -13.55 12.87
N GLY A 340 -11.28 -13.59 11.92
CA GLY A 340 -12.14 -12.47 11.54
C GLY A 340 -11.73 -11.74 10.25
N GLY A 341 -10.74 -12.26 9.52
CA GLY A 341 -10.35 -11.71 8.22
C GLY A 341 -11.42 -11.90 7.15
N ARG A 342 -11.68 -10.86 6.36
CA ARG A 342 -12.75 -10.87 5.33
C ARG A 342 -12.34 -10.32 3.96
N SER A 343 -11.06 -10.06 3.75
CA SER A 343 -10.53 -9.54 2.49
C SER A 343 -9.31 -10.34 2.03
N LEU A 344 -9.28 -10.70 0.75
CA LEU A 344 -8.16 -11.37 0.08
C LEU A 344 -7.62 -10.49 -1.04
N THR A 345 -6.35 -10.66 -1.37
CA THR A 345 -5.74 -10.12 -2.59
C THR A 345 -5.04 -11.23 -3.33
N ILE A 346 -5.45 -11.51 -4.56
CA ILE A 346 -4.67 -12.33 -5.47
C ILE A 346 -3.52 -11.45 -5.96
N HIS A 347 -2.31 -11.74 -5.50
CA HIS A 347 -1.09 -11.01 -5.80
C HIS A 347 -0.18 -11.83 -6.71
N THR A 348 0.25 -11.19 -7.79
CA THR A 348 1.33 -11.67 -8.66
C THR A 348 2.29 -10.52 -8.95
N ILE A 349 3.58 -10.84 -9.11
CA ILE A 349 4.63 -9.87 -9.42
C ILE A 349 4.36 -9.19 -10.78
N ALA A 350 3.92 -9.98 -11.75
CA ALA A 350 3.53 -9.55 -13.09
C ALA A 350 2.12 -10.09 -13.41
N PRO A 351 1.41 -9.50 -14.38
CA PRO A 351 0.10 -10.01 -14.79
C PRO A 351 0.16 -11.48 -15.21
N ASP A 352 -0.68 -12.32 -14.59
CA ASP A 352 -0.74 -13.76 -14.81
C ASP A 352 -2.18 -14.20 -15.13
N LYS A 353 -2.35 -15.01 -16.18
CA LYS A 353 -3.65 -15.55 -16.58
C LYS A 353 -4.31 -16.40 -15.49
N LYS A 354 -3.50 -17.03 -14.62
CA LYS A 354 -3.96 -17.85 -13.50
C LYS A 354 -4.69 -17.06 -12.42
N ILE A 355 -4.59 -15.73 -12.41
CA ILE A 355 -5.40 -14.88 -11.52
C ILE A 355 -6.89 -15.18 -11.71
N LEU A 356 -7.35 -15.34 -12.95
CA LEU A 356 -8.74 -15.64 -13.26
C LEU A 356 -9.19 -16.99 -12.71
N GLU A 357 -8.36 -18.02 -12.84
CA GLU A 357 -8.64 -19.35 -12.30
C GLU A 357 -8.73 -19.31 -10.77
N THR A 358 -7.79 -18.63 -10.13
CA THR A 358 -7.77 -18.42 -8.68
C THR A 358 -8.99 -17.62 -8.21
N ALA A 359 -9.36 -16.55 -8.90
CA ALA A 359 -10.53 -15.73 -8.57
C ALA A 359 -11.82 -16.53 -8.65
N LYS A 360 -11.97 -17.36 -9.69
CA LYS A 360 -13.11 -18.28 -9.84
C LYS A 360 -13.17 -19.28 -8.70
N GLU A 361 -12.03 -19.86 -8.32
CA GLU A 361 -11.97 -20.84 -7.24
C GLU A 361 -12.29 -20.20 -5.88
N LEU A 362 -11.67 -19.06 -5.54
CA LEU A 362 -11.96 -18.32 -4.32
C LEU A 362 -13.42 -17.88 -4.23
N ARG A 363 -13.99 -17.34 -5.32
CA ARG A 363 -15.40 -16.93 -5.33
C ARG A 363 -16.33 -18.12 -5.18
N LYS A 364 -16.01 -19.28 -5.79
CA LYS A 364 -16.79 -20.50 -5.64
C LYS A 364 -16.72 -21.05 -4.21
N GLU A 365 -15.56 -21.00 -3.57
CA GLU A 365 -15.32 -21.58 -2.25
C GLU A 365 -15.86 -20.71 -1.12
N PHE A 366 -15.65 -19.39 -1.19
CA PHE A 366 -15.98 -18.45 -0.12
C PHE A 366 -17.18 -17.55 -0.42
N GLY A 367 -17.75 -17.63 -1.63
CA GLY A 367 -18.96 -16.92 -2.00
C GLY A 367 -18.85 -15.42 -1.73
N ASP A 368 -19.92 -14.85 -1.20
CA ASP A 368 -20.00 -13.43 -0.84
C ASP A 368 -19.47 -13.10 0.57
N ASP A 369 -19.00 -14.10 1.31
CA ASP A 369 -18.47 -13.88 2.66
C ASP A 369 -17.06 -13.26 2.63
N MET A 370 -16.38 -13.34 1.49
CA MET A 370 -15.05 -12.77 1.28
C MET A 370 -15.05 -11.70 0.20
N GLU A 371 -14.44 -10.57 0.52
CA GLU A 371 -14.00 -9.61 -0.47
C GLU A 371 -12.75 -10.12 -1.18
N ILE A 372 -12.74 -10.07 -2.51
CA ILE A 372 -11.63 -10.52 -3.33
C ILE A 372 -11.12 -9.35 -4.17
N ALA A 373 -9.85 -9.01 -3.99
CA ALA A 373 -9.13 -8.11 -4.88
C ALA A 373 -8.19 -8.90 -5.80
N ALA A 374 -7.99 -8.44 -7.03
CA ALA A 374 -7.06 -9.05 -7.97
C ALA A 374 -6.17 -8.01 -8.65
N GLY A 375 -4.88 -8.29 -8.69
CA GLY A 375 -3.95 -7.55 -9.54
C GLY A 375 -2.48 -7.83 -9.26
N VAL A 376 -1.57 -7.24 -10.02
CA VAL A 376 -1.86 -6.27 -11.10
C VAL A 376 -2.37 -6.98 -12.37
N VAL A 377 -3.43 -6.44 -12.99
CA VAL A 377 -4.01 -6.99 -14.23
C VAL A 377 -3.41 -6.31 -15.48
N PRO A 378 -3.34 -6.97 -16.65
CA PRO A 378 -2.60 -6.46 -17.81
C PRO A 378 -3.36 -5.41 -18.64
N ASP A 379 -4.69 -5.49 -18.70
CA ASP A 379 -5.53 -4.57 -19.46
C ASP A 379 -7.01 -4.66 -19.05
N VAL A 380 -7.84 -3.78 -19.62
CA VAL A 380 -9.29 -3.75 -19.40
C VAL A 380 -10.01 -5.02 -19.89
N PRO A 381 -9.74 -5.57 -21.10
CA PRO A 381 -10.35 -6.83 -21.51
C PRO A 381 -10.18 -7.97 -20.49
N TYR A 382 -8.98 -8.15 -19.91
CA TYR A 382 -8.77 -9.15 -18.87
C TYR A 382 -9.48 -8.79 -17.56
N ALA A 383 -9.53 -7.50 -17.21
CA ALA A 383 -10.30 -7.02 -16.06
C ALA A 383 -11.81 -7.34 -16.22
N GLU A 384 -12.37 -7.20 -17.42
CA GLU A 384 -13.76 -7.54 -17.70
C GLU A 384 -14.06 -9.03 -17.47
N GLU A 385 -13.12 -9.92 -17.79
CA GLU A 385 -13.25 -11.35 -17.50
C GLU A 385 -13.21 -11.65 -15.99
N LEU A 386 -12.50 -10.84 -15.21
CA LEU A 386 -12.41 -10.99 -13.75
C LEU A 386 -13.62 -10.44 -13.01
N ALA A 387 -14.36 -9.49 -13.59
CA ALA A 387 -15.36 -8.67 -12.92
C ALA A 387 -16.43 -9.48 -12.17
N GLU A 388 -16.82 -10.64 -12.69
CA GLU A 388 -17.82 -11.51 -12.06
C GLU A 388 -17.30 -12.27 -10.84
N HIS A 389 -15.99 -12.21 -10.56
CA HIS A 389 -15.34 -13.03 -9.55
C HIS A 389 -14.65 -12.20 -8.46
N VAL A 390 -14.45 -10.90 -8.69
CA VAL A 390 -13.70 -10.02 -7.79
C VAL A 390 -14.49 -8.75 -7.46
N ASP A 391 -14.16 -8.12 -6.34
CA ASP A 391 -14.76 -6.86 -5.90
C ASP A 391 -13.84 -5.66 -6.21
N ILE A 392 -12.54 -5.93 -6.36
CA ILE A 392 -11.51 -4.91 -6.61
C ILE A 392 -10.56 -5.40 -7.71
N ILE A 393 -10.29 -4.52 -8.69
CA ILE A 393 -9.31 -4.73 -9.75
C ILE A 393 -8.19 -3.69 -9.63
N LYS A 394 -6.94 -4.14 -9.66
CA LYS A 394 -5.76 -3.27 -9.49
C LYS A 394 -4.97 -3.16 -10.79
N PHE A 395 -4.71 -1.93 -11.24
CA PHE A 395 -3.86 -1.61 -12.40
C PHE A 395 -2.58 -0.92 -11.95
N GLY A 396 -1.49 -1.10 -12.69
CA GLY A 396 -0.21 -0.42 -12.48
C GLY A 396 0.94 -1.39 -12.28
N HIS A 397 1.56 -1.83 -13.39
CA HIS A 397 2.79 -2.62 -13.41
C HIS A 397 3.91 -1.78 -14.04
N GLY A 398 5.05 -1.65 -13.34
CA GLY A 398 6.13 -0.74 -13.71
C GLY A 398 6.22 0.63 -12.99
N PRO A 399 5.16 1.29 -12.50
CA PRO A 399 5.29 2.66 -11.98
C PRO A 399 5.88 2.74 -10.56
N GLY A 400 6.14 1.61 -9.90
CA GLY A 400 6.65 1.57 -8.54
C GLY A 400 8.09 2.04 -8.45
N THR A 401 8.44 2.81 -7.40
CA THR A 401 9.81 3.35 -7.21
C THR A 401 10.91 2.31 -7.01
N ARG A 402 10.54 1.03 -6.87
CA ARG A 402 11.42 -0.13 -6.68
C ARG A 402 11.17 -1.22 -7.72
N CYS A 403 10.52 -0.86 -8.81
CA CYS A 403 10.24 -1.73 -9.94
C CYS A 403 11.22 -1.38 -11.05
N ASP A 404 11.80 -2.40 -11.67
CA ASP A 404 12.71 -2.28 -12.81
C ASP A 404 12.12 -2.92 -14.08
N SER A 405 10.85 -3.34 -14.05
CA SER A 405 10.13 -3.97 -15.16
C SER A 405 10.30 -3.21 -16.49
N ALA A 406 10.23 -1.88 -16.45
CA ALA A 406 10.43 -1.04 -17.65
C ALA A 406 11.83 -1.17 -18.28
N ASN A 407 12.87 -1.32 -17.45
CA ASN A 407 14.25 -1.49 -17.93
C ASN A 407 14.57 -2.95 -18.24
N ALA A 408 13.89 -3.89 -17.58
CA ALA A 408 14.00 -5.33 -17.80
C ALA A 408 13.30 -5.83 -19.08
N ASN A 409 12.84 -4.92 -19.95
CA ASN A 409 12.05 -5.19 -21.17
C ASN A 409 10.75 -5.97 -20.90
N THR A 410 10.16 -5.82 -19.71
CA THR A 410 8.86 -6.43 -19.39
C THR A 410 7.72 -5.43 -19.62
N LEU A 411 6.49 -5.86 -19.32
CA LEU A 411 5.30 -5.07 -19.60
C LEU A 411 5.31 -3.77 -18.77
N LEU A 412 5.22 -2.61 -19.43
CA LEU A 412 4.93 -1.34 -18.74
C LEU A 412 3.47 -1.00 -18.93
N GLN A 413 2.75 -0.78 -17.83
CA GLN A 413 1.36 -0.39 -17.86
C GLN A 413 1.15 1.00 -17.27
N ASN A 414 0.59 1.89 -18.09
CA ASN A 414 0.10 3.18 -17.60
C ASN A 414 -1.19 2.97 -16.79
N ALA A 415 -1.09 3.00 -15.46
CA ALA A 415 -2.23 2.79 -14.57
C ALA A 415 -3.38 3.76 -14.83
N MET A 416 -3.08 5.02 -15.19
CA MET A 416 -4.11 6.05 -15.40
C MET A 416 -4.90 5.80 -16.69
N GLU A 417 -4.22 5.41 -17.76
CA GLU A 417 -4.87 5.04 -19.02
C GLU A 417 -5.83 3.85 -18.80
N GLN A 418 -5.40 2.85 -18.03
CA GLN A 418 -6.24 1.69 -17.72
C GLN A 418 -7.43 2.06 -16.83
N VAL A 419 -7.25 2.95 -15.85
CA VAL A 419 -8.35 3.47 -15.03
C VAL A 419 -9.41 4.15 -15.90
N ILE A 420 -8.99 5.03 -16.82
CA ILE A 420 -9.91 5.72 -17.73
C ILE A 420 -10.70 4.72 -18.56
N LYS A 421 -10.01 3.77 -19.21
CA LYS A 421 -10.65 2.73 -20.02
C LYS A 421 -11.58 1.85 -19.19
N ALA A 422 -11.17 1.48 -17.97
CA ALA A 422 -11.96 0.65 -17.09
C ALA A 422 -13.23 1.36 -16.64
N LYS A 423 -13.13 2.66 -16.33
CA LYS A 423 -14.28 3.50 -15.98
C LYS A 423 -15.22 3.78 -17.14
N ALA A 424 -14.76 3.64 -18.37
CA ALA A 424 -15.59 3.69 -19.57
C ALA A 424 -16.25 2.33 -19.91
N SER A 425 -15.87 1.22 -19.26
CA SER A 425 -16.44 -0.10 -19.51
C SER A 425 -17.72 -0.32 -18.70
N GLU A 426 -18.79 -0.77 -19.38
CA GLU A 426 -20.04 -1.13 -18.72
C GLU A 426 -19.92 -2.40 -17.89
N LYS A 427 -19.07 -3.36 -18.29
CA LYS A 427 -18.86 -4.61 -17.56
C LYS A 427 -18.11 -4.42 -16.25
N LEU A 428 -17.36 -3.32 -16.13
CA LEU A 428 -16.66 -2.93 -14.90
C LEU A 428 -17.46 -1.95 -14.05
N ARG A 429 -18.72 -1.66 -14.42
CA ARG A 429 -19.62 -0.86 -13.59
C ARG A 429 -19.87 -1.60 -12.27
N GLY A 430 -19.80 -0.88 -11.16
CA GLY A 430 -19.95 -1.44 -9.81
C GLY A 430 -18.67 -2.06 -9.23
N ILE A 431 -17.66 -2.36 -10.06
CA ILE A 431 -16.36 -2.87 -9.61
C ILE A 431 -15.46 -1.71 -9.15
N THR A 432 -14.78 -1.92 -8.03
CA THR A 432 -13.78 -0.96 -7.57
C THR A 432 -12.50 -1.12 -8.38
N VAL A 433 -12.05 -0.05 -9.03
CA VAL A 433 -10.77 -0.01 -9.73
C VAL A 433 -9.76 0.74 -8.86
N VAL A 434 -8.54 0.23 -8.74
CA VAL A 434 -7.45 0.84 -7.97
C VAL A 434 -6.24 1.07 -8.88
N ALA A 435 -5.68 2.28 -8.83
CA ALA A 435 -4.43 2.62 -9.51
C ALA A 435 -3.25 2.48 -8.55
N HIS A 436 -2.31 1.59 -8.85
CA HIS A 436 -1.04 1.50 -8.14
C HIS A 436 -0.07 2.54 -8.71
N LEU A 437 0.38 3.45 -7.84
CA LEU A 437 1.24 4.56 -8.22
C LEU A 437 2.57 4.54 -7.47
N GLY A 438 3.61 5.13 -8.07
CA GLY A 438 4.93 5.28 -7.45
C GLY A 438 5.06 6.46 -6.49
N SER A 439 4.25 7.51 -6.64
CA SER A 439 4.34 8.75 -5.86
C SER A 439 2.98 9.29 -5.41
N ASP A 440 2.97 9.94 -4.26
CA ASP A 440 1.81 10.58 -3.61
C ASP A 440 1.33 11.86 -4.30
N ASP A 441 2.21 12.58 -5.00
CA ASP A 441 1.87 13.83 -5.71
C ASP A 441 0.65 13.68 -6.65
N ASN A 442 0.37 12.46 -7.12
CA ASN A 442 -0.73 12.15 -8.04
C ASN A 442 -1.91 11.42 -7.38
N ALA A 443 -1.96 11.30 -6.04
CA ALA A 443 -2.99 10.55 -5.32
C ALA A 443 -4.43 11.00 -5.62
N SER A 444 -4.63 12.28 -5.92
CA SER A 444 -5.96 12.82 -6.22
C SER A 444 -6.50 12.44 -7.59
N ILE A 445 -5.65 12.10 -8.56
CA ILE A 445 -6.07 11.92 -9.95
C ILE A 445 -6.89 10.62 -10.13
N PRO A 446 -6.47 9.45 -9.62
CA PRO A 446 -7.32 8.25 -9.68
C PRO A 446 -8.68 8.46 -9.01
N ILE A 447 -8.69 9.15 -7.86
CA ILE A 447 -9.91 9.43 -7.10
C ILE A 447 -10.84 10.36 -7.86
N TYR A 448 -10.30 11.37 -8.53
CA TYR A 448 -11.07 12.23 -9.44
C TYR A 448 -11.74 11.44 -10.57
N LEU A 449 -11.09 10.38 -11.06
CA LEU A 449 -11.65 9.46 -12.07
C LEU A 449 -12.58 8.39 -11.47
N GLY A 450 -12.87 8.44 -10.17
CA GLY A 450 -13.72 7.48 -9.46
C GLY A 450 -13.03 6.17 -9.08
N ALA A 451 -11.71 6.11 -9.10
CA ALA A 451 -10.91 4.95 -8.71
C ALA A 451 -10.26 5.14 -7.32
N GLY A 452 -9.86 4.04 -6.68
CA GLY A 452 -8.96 4.07 -5.54
C GLY A 452 -7.50 4.25 -5.97
N VAL A 453 -6.62 4.45 -4.99
CA VAL A 453 -5.18 4.56 -5.23
C VAL A 453 -4.40 3.68 -4.25
N GLY A 454 -3.39 2.97 -4.75
CA GLY A 454 -2.52 2.10 -3.98
C GLY A 454 -1.12 2.66 -3.84
N PHE A 455 -0.58 2.65 -2.62
CA PHE A 455 0.79 3.09 -2.31
C PHE A 455 1.52 2.11 -1.41
N VAL A 456 2.85 2.09 -1.53
CA VAL A 456 3.74 1.49 -0.53
C VAL A 456 4.61 2.56 0.09
N ARG A 457 5.66 2.99 -0.62
CA ARG A 457 6.66 3.93 -0.11
C ARG A 457 6.08 5.26 0.34
N ALA A 458 5.07 5.78 -0.35
CA ALA A 458 4.42 7.03 0.05
C ALA A 458 3.72 6.89 1.41
N ALA A 459 2.98 5.79 1.61
CA ALA A 459 2.22 5.53 2.82
C ALA A 459 3.08 5.10 4.02
N THR A 460 4.03 4.18 3.81
CA THR A 460 4.81 3.57 4.90
C THR A 460 6.23 4.13 4.99
N GLY A 461 6.90 4.31 3.86
CA GLY A 461 8.26 4.87 3.80
C GLY A 461 9.23 4.22 4.79
N ALA A 462 10.02 5.03 5.48
CA ALA A 462 10.83 4.61 6.61
C ALA A 462 10.30 5.18 7.94
N CYS A 463 8.99 5.14 8.16
CA CYS A 463 8.36 5.66 9.39
C CYS A 463 8.61 4.78 10.63
N ALA A 464 8.27 5.30 11.81
CA ALA A 464 8.41 4.62 13.10
C ALA A 464 7.52 3.38 13.25
N GLU A 465 6.34 3.35 12.62
CA GLU A 465 5.46 2.17 12.67
C GLU A 465 6.01 0.98 11.86
N LYS A 466 6.95 1.23 10.94
CA LYS A 466 7.58 0.19 10.13
C LYS A 466 8.70 -0.54 10.87
N SER A 467 9.47 0.14 11.73
CA SER A 467 10.56 -0.49 12.48
C SER A 467 10.99 0.38 13.67
N LEU A 468 11.49 -0.25 14.74
CA LEU A 468 12.15 0.45 15.85
C LEU A 468 13.65 0.64 15.65
N VAL A 469 14.25 -0.17 14.79
CA VAL A 469 15.69 -0.15 14.54
C VAL A 469 15.97 0.32 13.13
N TYR A 470 16.96 1.16 13.00
CA TYR A 470 17.36 1.78 11.76
C TYR A 470 18.82 1.50 11.51
N LEU A 471 19.20 1.55 10.24
CA LEU A 471 20.59 1.62 9.83
C LEU A 471 20.96 3.09 9.68
N ARG A 472 22.26 3.39 9.68
CA ARG A 472 22.77 4.69 9.22
C ARG A 472 23.58 4.51 7.96
N ASP A 473 23.30 5.30 6.93
CA ASP A 473 24.18 5.41 5.77
C ASP A 473 25.47 6.16 6.14
N TYR A 474 26.51 6.10 5.29
CA TYR A 474 27.77 6.82 5.57
C TYR A 474 27.65 8.35 5.58
N ALA A 475 26.51 8.90 5.14
CA ALA A 475 26.20 10.31 5.29
C ALA A 475 25.51 10.61 6.64
N GLY A 476 25.39 9.62 7.53
CA GLY A 476 24.78 9.71 8.85
C GLY A 476 23.25 9.72 8.84
N ASN A 477 22.60 9.46 7.71
CA ASN A 477 21.14 9.44 7.62
C ASN A 477 20.60 8.09 8.10
N TYR A 478 19.50 8.13 8.85
CA TYR A 478 18.76 6.92 9.21
C TYR A 478 18.04 6.35 7.98
N VAL A 479 18.16 5.04 7.76
CA VAL A 479 17.56 4.35 6.61
C VAL A 479 16.95 3.01 7.02
N LEU A 480 15.93 2.58 6.25
CA LEU A 480 15.38 1.22 6.30
C LEU A 480 15.45 0.60 4.90
N PRO A 481 15.81 -0.69 4.77
CA PRO A 481 15.68 -1.40 3.50
C PRO A 481 14.26 -1.29 2.96
N ASN A 482 14.17 -1.16 1.63
CA ASN A 482 12.93 -1.01 0.88
C ASN A 482 13.13 -1.54 -0.54
N SER A 483 13.46 -2.82 -0.65
CA SER A 483 13.69 -3.52 -1.91
C SER A 483 12.38 -3.99 -2.54
N GLY A 484 12.34 -4.08 -3.88
CA GLY A 484 11.16 -4.56 -4.61
C GLY A 484 10.84 -6.04 -4.33
N ASP A 485 9.60 -6.47 -4.59
CA ASP A 485 9.19 -7.86 -4.35
C ASP A 485 9.91 -8.87 -5.25
N ALA A 486 10.28 -8.45 -6.46
CA ALA A 486 11.08 -9.24 -7.40
C ALA A 486 12.58 -8.94 -7.31
N SER A 487 13.05 -8.31 -6.23
CA SER A 487 14.48 -8.01 -6.05
C SER A 487 15.24 -9.23 -5.54
N GLU A 488 16.56 -9.23 -5.77
CA GLU A 488 17.44 -10.31 -5.33
C GLU A 488 17.31 -10.66 -3.84
N PRO A 489 17.29 -9.69 -2.91
CA PRO A 489 17.12 -9.99 -1.49
C PRO A 489 15.79 -10.66 -1.16
N THR A 490 14.69 -10.20 -1.77
CA THR A 490 13.36 -10.77 -1.52
C THR A 490 13.29 -12.21 -2.02
N CYS A 491 13.62 -12.44 -3.29
CA CYS A 491 13.61 -13.77 -3.89
C CYS A 491 14.56 -14.73 -3.17
N PHE A 492 15.71 -14.25 -2.69
CA PHE A 492 16.60 -15.08 -1.88
C PHE A 492 15.96 -15.51 -0.56
N VAL A 493 15.37 -14.57 0.18
CA VAL A 493 14.63 -14.90 1.42
C VAL A 493 13.54 -15.92 1.13
N GLU A 494 12.81 -15.77 0.03
CA GLU A 494 11.80 -16.74 -0.38
C GLU A 494 12.39 -18.13 -0.59
N THR A 495 13.50 -18.25 -1.31
CA THR A 495 14.13 -19.57 -1.53
C THR A 495 14.75 -20.17 -0.29
N ALA A 496 15.19 -19.35 0.68
CA ALA A 496 15.67 -19.83 1.97
C ALA A 496 14.52 -20.39 2.82
N MET A 497 13.32 -19.82 2.71
CA MET A 497 12.13 -20.33 3.38
C MET A 497 11.54 -21.54 2.66
N ARG A 498 11.47 -21.47 1.32
CA ARG A 498 10.89 -22.46 0.41
C ARG A 498 11.94 -22.93 -0.62
N PRO A 499 12.78 -23.93 -0.27
CA PRO A 499 13.83 -24.42 -1.18
C PRO A 499 13.31 -24.95 -2.52
N ASP A 500 12.05 -25.38 -2.61
CA ASP A 500 11.38 -25.78 -3.85
C ASP A 500 11.25 -24.64 -4.87
N LEU A 501 11.42 -23.39 -4.46
CA LEU A 501 11.40 -22.23 -5.34
C LEU A 501 12.74 -21.95 -6.01
N ILE A 502 13.83 -22.61 -5.62
CA ILE A 502 15.18 -22.31 -6.14
C ILE A 502 15.23 -22.44 -7.67
N GLU A 503 14.68 -23.53 -8.22
CA GLU A 503 14.65 -23.76 -9.67
C GLU A 503 13.77 -22.76 -10.43
N LYS A 504 12.84 -22.07 -9.75
CA LYS A 504 11.97 -21.04 -10.32
C LYS A 504 12.57 -19.63 -10.24
N ARG A 505 13.56 -19.43 -9.37
CA ARG A 505 14.13 -18.11 -9.06
C ARG A 505 15.56 -17.98 -9.57
N TYR A 506 16.28 -19.08 -9.75
CA TYR A 506 17.70 -19.08 -10.12
C TYR A 506 17.97 -19.99 -11.31
N ASN A 507 18.79 -19.51 -12.24
CA ASN A 507 19.27 -20.31 -13.36
C ASN A 507 20.40 -21.27 -12.95
N ASN A 508 20.81 -22.14 -13.87
CA ASN A 508 21.89 -23.11 -13.67
C ASN A 508 23.25 -22.50 -13.28
N ALA A 509 23.46 -21.20 -13.51
CA ALA A 509 24.67 -20.49 -13.08
C ALA A 509 24.56 -19.94 -11.64
N GLY A 510 23.43 -20.16 -10.96
CA GLY A 510 23.13 -19.64 -9.63
C GLY A 510 22.83 -18.14 -9.63
N ARG A 511 22.49 -17.55 -10.78
CA ARG A 511 22.06 -16.15 -10.88
C ARG A 511 20.54 -16.10 -10.87
N MET A 512 19.99 -15.05 -10.27
CA MET A 512 18.56 -14.80 -10.33
C MET A 512 18.09 -14.72 -11.78
N GLU A 513 16.99 -15.38 -12.11
CA GLU A 513 16.32 -15.18 -13.39
C GLU A 513 15.49 -13.89 -13.31
N ASP A 514 15.76 -12.97 -14.24
CA ASP A 514 15.01 -11.74 -14.51
C ASP A 514 14.54 -10.96 -13.26
N PRO A 515 15.46 -10.46 -12.41
CA PRO A 515 15.07 -9.63 -11.27
C PRO A 515 14.43 -8.33 -11.76
N GLU A 516 13.12 -8.19 -11.57
CA GLU A 516 12.35 -6.98 -11.91
C GLU A 516 12.23 -6.00 -10.72
N GLY A 517 12.90 -6.29 -9.60
CA GLY A 517 12.90 -5.45 -8.41
C GLY A 517 14.25 -4.79 -8.16
N VAL A 518 14.22 -3.50 -7.81
CA VAL A 518 15.43 -2.74 -7.46
C VAL A 518 15.72 -2.90 -5.97
N ILE A 519 17.00 -3.14 -5.65
CA ILE A 519 17.53 -3.12 -4.28
C ILE A 519 17.65 -1.67 -3.80
N GLY A 520 17.28 -1.38 -2.56
CA GLY A 520 17.69 -0.12 -1.96
C GLY A 520 16.94 0.25 -0.69
N ALA A 521 17.39 1.34 -0.07
CA ALA A 521 16.85 1.81 1.20
C ALA A 521 16.00 3.07 1.06
N THR A 522 15.03 3.24 1.97
CA THR A 522 14.29 4.48 2.16
C THR A 522 14.90 5.25 3.31
N ARG A 523 15.23 6.52 3.06
CA ARG A 523 15.68 7.44 4.11
C ARG A 523 14.53 7.80 5.04
N PHE A 524 14.80 7.74 6.33
CA PHE A 524 13.97 8.37 7.35
C PHE A 524 13.97 9.88 7.15
N SER A 525 12.81 10.51 7.26
CA SER A 525 12.68 11.96 7.27
C SER A 525 11.97 12.38 8.55
N PRO A 526 12.53 13.28 9.37
CA PRO A 526 11.84 13.83 10.53
C PRO A 526 10.49 14.47 10.19
N GLU A 527 10.36 15.02 8.98
CA GLU A 527 9.12 15.64 8.47
C GLU A 527 8.04 14.62 8.08
N SER A 528 8.40 13.34 7.98
CA SER A 528 7.51 12.22 7.62
C SER A 528 7.84 10.99 8.45
N SER A 529 7.98 11.25 9.76
CA SER A 529 8.47 10.34 10.79
C SER A 529 7.47 9.24 11.16
N SER A 530 6.18 9.45 10.91
CA SER A 530 5.10 8.49 11.16
C SER A 530 4.25 8.22 9.92
N MET A 531 3.56 7.08 9.91
CA MET A 531 2.48 6.80 8.96
C MET A 531 1.37 7.83 9.07
N GLY A 532 1.06 8.30 10.29
CA GLY A 532 0.05 9.34 10.51
C GLY A 532 0.33 10.63 9.75
N ARG A 533 1.59 11.05 9.71
CA ARG A 533 1.96 12.23 8.93
C ARG A 533 1.82 11.99 7.43
N ARG A 534 2.32 10.85 6.95
CA ARG A 534 2.29 10.47 5.53
C ARG A 534 0.88 10.32 4.97
N LEU A 535 0.05 9.55 5.64
CA LEU A 535 -1.36 9.34 5.29
C LEU A 535 -2.15 10.64 5.40
N GLY A 536 -1.88 11.44 6.44
CA GLY A 536 -2.47 12.77 6.58
C GLY A 536 -2.09 13.73 5.44
N ASP A 537 -0.89 13.63 4.88
CA ASP A 537 -0.46 14.40 3.72
C ASP A 537 -1.14 13.93 2.42
N ILE A 538 -1.31 12.62 2.24
CA ILE A 538 -2.10 12.05 1.13
C ILE A 538 -3.57 12.51 1.22
N ASP A 539 -4.20 12.36 2.37
CA ASP A 539 -5.57 12.84 2.62
C ASP A 539 -5.71 14.34 2.41
N ARG A 540 -4.68 15.11 2.74
CA ARG A 540 -4.63 16.55 2.49
C ARG A 540 -4.64 16.87 1.00
N ILE A 541 -3.87 16.13 0.19
CA ILE A 541 -3.84 16.29 -1.27
C ILE A 541 -5.23 16.00 -1.85
N ILE A 542 -5.83 14.87 -1.47
CA ILE A 542 -7.14 14.44 -1.97
C ILE A 542 -8.25 15.38 -1.48
N GLY A 543 -8.23 15.76 -0.21
CA GLY A 543 -9.20 16.68 0.38
C GLY A 543 -9.14 18.09 -0.25
N ASN A 544 -7.97 18.55 -0.66
CA ASN A 544 -7.84 19.79 -1.42
C ASN A 544 -8.49 19.67 -2.82
N MET A 545 -8.36 18.51 -3.47
CA MET A 545 -9.04 18.22 -4.74
C MET A 545 -10.57 18.24 -4.58
N LEU A 546 -11.12 17.55 -3.58
CA LEU A 546 -12.56 17.56 -3.31
C LEU A 546 -13.09 18.97 -3.05
N MET A 547 -12.37 19.75 -2.23
CA MET A 547 -12.72 21.15 -1.98
C MET A 547 -12.69 21.99 -3.26
N ASN A 548 -11.69 21.83 -4.12
CA ASN A 548 -11.58 22.57 -5.38
C ASN A 548 -12.74 22.25 -6.33
N LEU A 549 -13.34 21.05 -6.22
CA LEU A 549 -14.53 20.62 -6.97
C LEU A 549 -15.85 21.01 -6.29
N GLY A 550 -15.81 21.63 -5.11
CA GLY A 550 -17.01 22.01 -4.35
C GLY A 550 -17.74 20.85 -3.67
N VAL A 551 -17.06 19.72 -3.46
CA VAL A 551 -17.63 18.52 -2.80
C VAL A 551 -16.97 18.23 -1.45
N THR A 552 -17.72 17.63 -0.53
CA THR A 552 -17.27 17.35 0.85
C THR A 552 -16.95 15.88 1.13
N SER A 553 -17.25 14.98 0.20
CA SER A 553 -17.00 13.55 0.33
C SER A 553 -16.77 12.89 -1.03
N VAL A 554 -16.21 11.69 -1.02
CA VAL A 554 -16.05 10.86 -2.22
C VAL A 554 -17.42 10.47 -2.80
N GLY A 555 -18.42 10.18 -1.96
CA GLY A 555 -19.79 9.93 -2.42
C GLY A 555 -20.39 11.11 -3.19
N GLN A 556 -20.20 12.35 -2.70
CA GLN A 556 -20.63 13.55 -3.42
C GLN A 556 -19.86 13.75 -4.74
N LEU A 557 -18.56 13.45 -4.75
CA LEU A 557 -17.78 13.42 -5.99
C LEU A 557 -18.43 12.47 -7.01
N TYR A 558 -18.79 11.25 -6.60
CA TYR A 558 -19.36 10.26 -7.52
C TYR A 558 -20.76 10.67 -8.02
N ILE A 559 -21.60 11.26 -7.17
CA ILE A 559 -22.89 11.85 -7.59
C ILE A 559 -22.65 12.97 -8.62
N MET A 560 -21.68 13.85 -8.36
CA MET A 560 -21.34 14.95 -9.26
C MET A 560 -20.86 14.41 -10.62
N LEU A 561 -20.00 13.39 -10.61
CA LEU A 561 -19.48 12.75 -11.81
C LEU A 561 -20.57 12.00 -12.58
N ALA A 562 -21.50 11.33 -11.90
CA ALA A 562 -22.62 10.62 -12.53
C ALA A 562 -23.65 11.55 -13.19
N ASN A 563 -23.87 12.74 -12.61
CA ASN A 563 -24.86 13.71 -13.09
C ASN A 563 -24.35 14.64 -14.20
N ARG A 564 -23.06 14.59 -14.53
CA ARG A 564 -22.48 15.40 -15.60
C ARG A 564 -22.04 14.51 -16.76
N SER A 565 -22.38 14.93 -17.99
CA SER A 565 -21.53 14.65 -19.15
C SER A 565 -20.25 15.46 -18.93
N VAL A 566 -19.35 14.96 -18.09
CA VAL A 566 -18.11 15.65 -17.78
C VAL A 566 -17.25 15.58 -19.03
N ASP A 567 -17.13 16.73 -19.69
CA ASP A 567 -16.05 16.99 -20.62
C ASP A 567 -14.77 17.19 -19.78
N ILE A 568 -14.10 16.08 -19.44
CA ILE A 568 -13.08 15.97 -18.37
C ILE A 568 -11.85 16.84 -18.65
N LEU A 569 -11.65 17.27 -19.90
CA LEU A 569 -10.48 18.04 -20.29
C LEU A 569 -10.80 19.45 -20.80
N GLY A 570 -12.09 19.82 -20.88
CA GLY A 570 -12.53 21.10 -21.43
C GLY A 570 -11.73 21.48 -22.65
N THR A 571 -11.98 20.78 -23.76
CA THR A 571 -11.44 21.20 -25.04
C THR A 571 -11.94 22.62 -25.31
N GLU A 572 -11.05 23.53 -25.68
CA GLU A 572 -11.34 24.94 -26.00
C GLU A 572 -12.27 25.12 -27.22
N SER A 573 -13.04 24.11 -27.61
CA SER A 573 -13.79 24.07 -28.86
C SER A 573 -14.96 25.08 -28.86
N ASP A 574 -15.63 25.31 -27.74
CA ASP A 574 -16.77 26.22 -27.68
C ASP A 574 -16.38 27.71 -27.44
N ALA A 575 -15.29 27.98 -26.73
CA ALA A 575 -14.75 29.33 -26.60
C ALA A 575 -14.10 29.83 -27.92
N ALA A 576 -13.46 28.93 -28.67
CA ALA A 576 -12.92 29.22 -30.00
C ALA A 576 -14.02 29.36 -31.09
N ARG A 577 -15.11 28.58 -30.99
CA ARG A 577 -16.26 28.70 -31.91
C ARG A 577 -17.08 29.97 -31.72
N ASN A 578 -17.17 30.49 -30.49
CA ASN A 578 -17.94 31.71 -30.22
C ASN A 578 -17.14 33.00 -30.44
N SER A 579 -15.81 32.99 -30.28
CA SER A 579 -14.94 34.14 -30.59
C SER A 579 -14.69 34.35 -32.08
N SER A 580 -14.84 33.31 -32.91
CA SER A 580 -14.76 33.40 -34.38
C SER A 580 -16.06 33.89 -35.04
N LYS A 581 -17.20 33.79 -34.35
CA LYS A 581 -18.50 34.31 -34.84
C LYS A 581 -18.76 35.78 -34.47
N SER A 582 -18.06 36.35 -33.49
CA SER A 582 -18.27 37.75 -33.07
C SER A 582 -17.40 38.78 -33.81
N LYS A 583 -16.54 38.36 -34.75
CA LYS A 583 -15.66 39.27 -35.52
C LYS A 583 -16.12 39.58 -36.95
N ASN A 584 -17.22 38.99 -37.43
CA ASN A 584 -17.73 39.18 -38.80
C ASN A 584 -19.16 39.73 -38.84
N GLY A 585 -19.46 40.79 -38.11
CA GLY A 585 -20.72 41.49 -38.35
C GLY A 585 -21.04 42.62 -37.39
N VAL A 586 -20.44 43.79 -37.60
CA VAL A 586 -21.14 45.09 -37.65
C VAL A 586 -20.30 46.02 -38.55
N HIS A 587 -20.98 46.68 -39.48
CA HIS A 587 -20.49 47.66 -40.45
C HIS A 587 -19.81 48.88 -39.84
#